data_AF-A0A497MW06-F1
#
_entry.id   AF-A0A497MW06-F1
#
_cell.length_a   1.000
_cell.length_b   1.000
_cell.length_c   1.000
_cell.angle_alpha   90.00
_cell.angle_beta   90.00
_cell.angle_gamma   90.00
#
_symmetry.space_group_name_H-M   'P 1'
#
loop_
_entity.id
_entity.type
_entity.pdbx_description
1 polymer ?
#
loop_
_entity_poly.entity_id
_entity_poly.type
_entity_poly.pdbx_seq_one_letter_code
_entity_poly.pdbx_strand_id
1 'polypeptide(L)'
;MPAARIRIKIKGETYEVYEEGEPWVAERMGPFDIGTHYAHRVCIRKDGREACTDYHTSVTEYLSGKKYMTEEDLLLAFRAILEDLSLSLLDFEDLVAELGLEHDAVKAHRTYEALQEMAEKFFREGIFPRDERALIDLMAELMCARGGKEIW
;
A
#
# COMPACT_ATOMS: atom_id res chain seq x y z
N MET A 1 -12.92 -5.38 18.62
CA MET A 1 -11.52 -4.99 18.82
C MET A 1 -11.33 -3.65 18.13
N PRO A 2 -10.60 -2.69 18.70
CA PRO A 2 -10.29 -1.44 18.00
C PRO A 2 -9.47 -1.77 16.74
N ALA A 3 -9.70 -1.01 15.67
CA ALA A 3 -8.91 -1.12 14.44
C ALA A 3 -7.43 -0.97 14.76
N ALA A 4 -6.59 -1.83 14.19
CA ALA A 4 -5.17 -1.85 14.50
C ALA A 4 -4.51 -0.53 14.09
N ARG A 5 -3.47 -0.15 14.83
CA ARG A 5 -2.74 1.09 14.63
C ARG A 5 -1.30 0.91 15.09
N ILE A 6 -0.37 1.37 14.26
CA ILE A 6 1.06 1.34 14.54
C ILE A 6 1.67 2.72 14.33
N ARG A 7 2.76 2.99 15.05
CA ARG A 7 3.62 4.15 14.81
C ARG A 7 4.98 3.67 14.37
N ILE A 8 5.48 4.24 13.29
CA ILE A 8 6.75 3.87 12.67
C ILE A 8 7.62 5.12 12.60
N LYS A 9 8.86 5.02 13.06
CA LYS A 9 9.83 6.11 12.96
C LYS A 9 10.91 5.74 11.95
N ILE A 10 11.04 6.54 10.89
CA ILE A 10 12.01 6.32 9.81
C ILE A 10 12.73 7.62 9.52
N LYS A 11 14.07 7.63 9.56
CA LYS A 11 14.90 8.82 9.31
C LYS A 11 14.45 10.09 10.07
N GLY A 12 13.95 9.93 11.29
CA GLY A 12 13.46 11.03 12.13
C GLY A 12 12.01 11.47 11.87
N GLU A 13 11.39 10.96 10.81
CA GLU A 13 9.97 11.16 10.52
C GLU A 13 9.11 10.13 11.25
N THR A 14 7.89 10.53 11.63
CA THR A 14 6.94 9.64 12.32
C THR A 14 5.71 9.44 11.46
N TYR A 15 5.41 8.17 11.17
CA TYR A 15 4.24 7.73 10.42
C TYR A 15 3.29 7.02 11.39
N GLU A 16 2.02 7.40 11.38
CA GLU A 16 0.94 6.63 12.01
C GLU A 16 0.21 5.87 10.91
N VAL A 17 0.18 4.53 10.99
CA VAL A 17 -0.49 3.67 10.02
C VAL A 17 -1.60 2.94 10.73
N TYR A 18 -2.80 2.94 10.17
CA TYR A 18 -3.95 2.30 10.81
C TYR A 18 -4.98 1.83 9.79
N GLU A 19 -5.76 0.84 10.23
CA GLU A 19 -6.96 0.40 9.52
C GLU A 19 -8.12 1.34 9.85
N GLU A 20 -8.86 1.78 8.84
CA GLU A 20 -10.07 2.59 9.00
C GLU A 20 -11.32 1.80 8.62
N GLY A 21 -12.34 1.86 9.48
CA GLY A 21 -13.64 1.27 9.20
C GLY A 21 -13.66 -0.26 9.28
N GLU A 22 -14.73 -0.83 8.76
CA GLU A 22 -14.88 -2.27 8.66
C GLU A 22 -14.34 -2.73 7.30
N PRO A 23 -13.63 -3.86 7.25
CA PRO A 23 -13.19 -4.45 5.99
C PRO A 23 -14.39 -4.79 5.12
N TRP A 24 -14.22 -4.73 3.81
CA TRP A 24 -15.29 -5.07 2.87
C TRP A 24 -14.81 -6.04 1.79
N VAL A 25 -15.80 -6.75 1.26
CA VAL A 25 -15.63 -7.66 0.14
C VAL A 25 -16.09 -6.94 -1.11
N ALA A 26 -15.19 -6.75 -2.06
CA ALA A 26 -15.55 -6.33 -3.41
C ALA A 26 -15.63 -7.58 -4.30
N GLU A 27 -16.85 -7.94 -4.74
CA GLU A 27 -17.02 -8.79 -5.91
C GLU A 27 -16.77 -7.91 -7.15
N ARG A 28 -15.54 -7.94 -7.69
CA ARG A 28 -15.31 -7.31 -8.98
C ARG A 28 -15.84 -8.25 -10.07
N MET A 29 -17.06 -8.04 -10.55
CA MET A 29 -17.54 -8.67 -11.78
C MET A 29 -16.90 -8.00 -13.00
N GLY A 30 -15.60 -8.18 -13.17
CA GLY A 30 -14.92 -7.89 -14.43
C GLY A 30 -14.96 -9.13 -15.34
N PRO A 31 -15.00 -8.99 -16.67
CA PRO A 31 -15.11 -10.12 -17.60
C PRO A 31 -13.94 -11.13 -17.54
N PHE A 32 -12.90 -10.89 -16.73
CA PHE A 32 -11.66 -11.67 -16.71
C PHE A 32 -11.10 -11.96 -15.32
N ASP A 33 -11.81 -11.62 -14.24
CA ASP A 33 -11.39 -11.99 -12.87
C ASP A 33 -12.63 -12.28 -12.03
N ILE A 34 -12.91 -13.57 -11.79
CA ILE A 34 -13.87 -14.00 -10.77
C ILE A 34 -13.06 -14.18 -9.49
N GLY A 35 -12.81 -13.07 -8.79
CA GLY A 35 -12.08 -13.04 -7.53
C GLY A 35 -12.88 -12.28 -6.48
N THR A 36 -13.10 -12.91 -5.32
CA THR A 36 -13.56 -12.20 -4.13
C THR A 36 -12.35 -11.43 -3.58
N HIS A 37 -12.28 -10.12 -3.79
CA HIS A 37 -11.19 -9.32 -3.25
C HIS A 37 -11.58 -8.80 -1.88
N TYR A 38 -10.82 -9.20 -0.86
CA TYR A 38 -10.95 -8.66 0.49
C TYR A 38 -10.07 -7.41 0.60
N ALA A 39 -10.68 -6.30 1.01
CA ALA A 39 -10.02 -5.01 1.06
C ALA A 39 -10.12 -4.42 2.47
N HIS A 40 -9.01 -3.87 2.92
CA HIS A 40 -8.92 -3.06 4.14
C HIS A 40 -8.59 -1.63 3.74
N ARG A 41 -9.25 -0.65 4.34
CA ARG A 41 -8.86 0.75 4.16
C ARG A 41 -7.68 1.05 5.07
N VAL A 42 -6.51 1.26 4.48
CA VAL A 42 -5.29 1.60 5.21
C VAL A 42 -5.04 3.10 5.07
N CYS A 43 -4.93 3.77 6.20
CA CYS A 43 -4.63 5.19 6.28
C CYS A 43 -3.23 5.42 6.83
N ILE A 44 -2.52 6.38 6.25
CA ILE A 44 -1.20 6.81 6.68
C ILE A 44 -1.30 8.29 7.03
N ARG A 45 -0.88 8.63 8.24
CA ARG A 45 -0.82 10.00 8.74
C ARG A 45 0.61 10.40 9.05
N LYS A 46 1.01 11.58 8.59
CA LYS A 46 2.32 12.20 8.83
C LYS A 46 2.13 13.71 8.95
N ASP A 47 2.70 14.32 10.00
CA ASP A 47 2.66 15.77 10.23
C ASP A 47 1.26 16.41 10.13
N GLY A 48 0.24 15.67 10.61
CA GLY A 48 -1.17 16.09 10.57
C GLY A 48 -1.85 15.95 9.20
N ARG A 49 -1.14 15.52 8.15
CA ARG A 49 -1.67 15.16 6.84
C ARG A 49 -1.99 13.68 6.77
N GLU A 50 -2.98 13.32 5.97
CA GLU A 50 -3.51 11.96 5.92
C GLU A 50 -3.96 11.59 4.51
N ALA A 51 -3.67 10.35 4.12
CA ALA A 51 -4.21 9.74 2.93
C ALA A 51 -4.51 8.27 3.21
N CYS A 52 -5.56 7.78 2.57
CA CYS A 52 -6.01 6.41 2.70
C CYS A 52 -6.08 5.75 1.32
N THR A 53 -5.80 4.45 1.29
CA THR A 53 -5.95 3.61 0.12
C THR A 53 -6.48 2.24 0.53
N ASP A 54 -6.99 1.52 -0.45
CA ASP A 54 -7.52 0.18 -0.24
C ASP A 54 -6.37 -0.81 -0.41
N TYR A 55 -6.09 -1.58 0.64
CA TYR A 55 -5.11 -2.65 0.64
C TYR A 55 -5.82 -3.99 0.46
N HIS A 56 -5.51 -4.67 -0.64
CA HIS A 56 -6.12 -5.95 -0.97
C HIS A 56 -5.30 -7.11 -0.38
N THR A 57 -5.96 -7.94 0.43
CA THR A 57 -5.32 -9.13 1.03
C THR A 57 -5.76 -10.41 0.33
N SER A 58 -5.19 -11.54 0.74
CA SER A 58 -5.45 -12.83 0.08
C SER A 58 -6.81 -13.42 0.46
N VAL A 59 -7.42 -14.13 -0.50
CA VAL A 59 -8.63 -14.94 -0.26
C VAL A 59 -8.42 -15.95 0.87
N THR A 60 -7.20 -16.45 1.05
CA THR A 60 -6.85 -17.38 2.14
C THR A 60 -7.00 -16.73 3.52
N GLU A 61 -6.63 -15.46 3.68
CA GLU A 61 -6.83 -14.75 4.95
C GLU A 61 -8.32 -14.58 5.26
N TYR A 62 -9.12 -14.25 4.24
CA TYR A 62 -10.57 -14.23 4.37
C TYR A 62 -11.14 -15.59 4.79
N LEU A 63 -10.74 -16.68 4.12
CA LEU A 63 -11.21 -18.03 4.43
C LEU A 63 -10.78 -18.49 5.84
N SER A 64 -9.72 -17.92 6.41
CA SER A 64 -9.31 -18.17 7.78
C SER A 64 -10.17 -17.47 8.84
N GLY A 65 -11.09 -16.58 8.42
CA GLY A 65 -11.93 -15.78 9.31
C GLY A 65 -11.22 -14.58 9.93
N LYS A 66 -10.04 -14.22 9.41
CA LYS A 66 -9.30 -13.03 9.85
C LYS A 66 -10.06 -11.78 9.42
N LYS A 67 -10.61 -11.06 10.40
CA LYS A 67 -11.45 -9.89 10.15
C LYS A 67 -10.68 -8.57 10.18
N TYR A 68 -9.71 -8.42 11.07
CA TYR A 68 -8.99 -7.15 11.22
C TYR A 68 -7.52 -7.34 10.92
N MET A 69 -6.87 -6.26 10.52
CA MET A 69 -5.42 -6.25 10.35
C MET A 69 -4.73 -6.35 11.71
N THR A 70 -3.63 -7.10 11.77
CA THR A 70 -2.67 -7.06 12.86
C THR A 70 -1.66 -5.95 12.64
N GLU A 71 -0.84 -5.64 13.64
CA GLU A 71 0.28 -4.70 13.49
C GLU A 71 1.26 -5.13 12.39
N GLU A 72 1.49 -6.45 12.24
CA GLU A 72 2.35 -6.97 11.18
C GLU A 72 1.73 -6.77 9.79
N ASP A 73 0.42 -6.93 9.66
CA ASP A 73 -0.27 -6.66 8.40
C ASP A 73 -0.20 -5.19 8.03
N LEU A 74 -0.32 -4.29 9.00
CA LEU A 74 -0.19 -2.84 8.77
C LEU A 74 1.23 -2.48 8.33
N LEU A 75 2.26 -3.14 8.89
CA LEU A 75 3.64 -2.97 8.42
C LEU A 75 3.82 -3.46 6.98
N LEU A 76 3.21 -4.60 6.63
CA LEU A 76 3.23 -5.14 5.26
C LEU A 76 2.48 -4.23 4.29
N ALA A 77 1.31 -3.74 4.67
CA ALA A 77 0.54 -2.80 3.85
C ALA A 77 1.30 -1.48 3.65
N PHE A 78 1.91 -0.94 4.72
CA PHE A 78 2.74 0.25 4.62
C PHE A 78 3.90 0.06 3.63
N ARG A 79 4.56 -1.10 3.68
CA ARG A 79 5.62 -1.46 2.73
C ARG A 79 5.09 -1.55 1.30
N ALA A 80 3.98 -2.27 1.08
CA ALA A 80 3.38 -2.43 -0.25
C ALA A 80 3.00 -1.07 -0.86
N ILE A 81 2.45 -0.16 -0.05
CA ILE A 81 2.12 1.21 -0.50
C ILE A 81 3.39 1.96 -0.93
N LEU A 82 4.50 1.84 -0.21
CA LEU A 82 5.78 2.45 -0.62
C LEU A 82 6.30 1.87 -1.94
N GLU A 83 6.20 0.55 -2.13
CA GLU A 83 6.59 -0.14 -3.36
C GLU A 83 5.74 0.34 -4.53
N ASP A 84 4.41 0.38 -4.39
CA ASP A 84 3.49 0.88 -5.41
C ASP A 84 3.76 2.37 -5.75
N LEU A 85 4.07 3.19 -4.74
CA LEU A 85 4.47 4.58 -4.97
C LEU A 85 5.79 4.69 -5.74
N SER A 86 6.76 3.80 -5.51
CA SER A 86 8.00 3.78 -6.30
C SER A 86 7.73 3.39 -7.75
N LEU A 87 6.90 2.37 -7.99
CA LEU A 87 6.49 1.95 -9.33
C LEU A 87 5.72 3.04 -10.08
N SER A 88 4.93 3.85 -9.36
CA SER A 88 4.20 4.97 -9.96
C SER A 88 5.10 6.08 -10.53
N LEU A 89 6.39 6.10 -10.20
CA LEU A 89 7.35 7.07 -10.73
C LEU A 89 7.96 6.63 -12.06
N LEU A 90 7.79 5.35 -12.43
CA LEU A 90 8.21 4.83 -13.74
C LEU A 90 7.30 5.38 -14.83
N ASP A 91 7.85 5.46 -16.05
CA ASP A 91 6.99 5.63 -17.21
C ASP A 91 6.22 4.33 -17.52
N PHE A 92 5.27 4.42 -18.45
CA PHE A 92 4.39 3.30 -18.76
C PHE A 92 5.15 2.09 -19.32
N GLU A 93 6.18 2.31 -20.16
CA GLU A 93 6.91 1.22 -20.81
C GLU A 93 7.76 0.46 -19.79
N ASP A 94 8.46 1.18 -18.91
CA ASP A 94 9.25 0.62 -17.83
C ASP A 94 8.36 -0.16 -16.84
N LEU A 95 7.19 0.40 -16.48
CA LEU A 95 6.23 -0.30 -15.62
C LEU A 95 5.75 -1.62 -16.24
N VAL A 96 5.41 -1.60 -17.54
CA VAL A 96 4.93 -2.79 -18.26
C VAL A 96 5.98 -3.90 -18.22
N ALA A 97 7.24 -3.55 -18.46
CA ALA A 97 8.36 -4.49 -18.42
C ALA A 97 8.61 -5.02 -17.00
N GLU A 98 8.62 -4.15 -15.98
CA GLU A 98 8.84 -4.53 -14.58
C GLU A 98 7.76 -5.49 -14.07
N LEU A 99 6.50 -5.28 -14.49
CA LEU A 99 5.36 -6.11 -14.08
C LEU A 99 5.12 -7.33 -14.97
N GLY A 100 5.89 -7.50 -16.06
CA GLY A 100 5.70 -8.59 -17.03
C GLY A 100 4.33 -8.56 -17.71
N LEU A 101 3.85 -7.36 -18.07
CA LEU A 101 2.52 -7.13 -18.65
C LEU A 101 2.56 -6.84 -20.16
N GLU A 102 3.66 -7.18 -20.85
CA GLU A 102 3.90 -6.86 -22.26
C GLU A 102 2.84 -7.46 -23.20
N HIS A 103 2.18 -8.52 -22.75
CA HIS A 103 1.16 -9.23 -23.52
C HIS A 103 -0.28 -8.88 -23.11
N ASP A 104 -0.48 -7.99 -22.13
CA ASP A 104 -1.80 -7.58 -21.64
C ASP A 104 -1.88 -6.07 -21.45
N ALA A 105 -2.01 -5.36 -22.57
CA ALA A 105 -2.05 -3.90 -22.61
C ALA A 105 -3.22 -3.30 -21.80
N VAL A 106 -4.36 -4.01 -21.71
CA VAL A 106 -5.53 -3.53 -20.95
C VAL A 106 -5.24 -3.60 -19.46
N LYS A 107 -4.65 -4.70 -18.98
CA LYS A 107 -4.24 -4.82 -17.58
C LYS A 107 -3.14 -3.84 -17.24
N ALA A 108 -2.13 -3.70 -18.09
CA ALA A 108 -1.04 -2.74 -17.90
C ALA A 108 -1.55 -1.31 -17.73
N HIS A 109 -2.41 -0.84 -18.65
CA HIS A 109 -2.96 0.51 -18.59
C HIS A 109 -3.74 0.76 -17.30
N ARG A 110 -4.59 -0.19 -16.90
CA ARG A 110 -5.38 -0.07 -15.67
C ARG A 110 -4.51 -0.05 -14.42
N THR A 111 -3.47 -0.87 -14.38
CA THR A 111 -2.51 -0.86 -13.26
C THR A 111 -1.79 0.48 -13.21
N TYR A 112 -1.31 0.99 -14.34
CA TYR A 112 -0.65 2.28 -14.41
C TYR A 112 -1.56 3.41 -13.90
N GLU A 113 -2.80 3.50 -14.38
CA GLU A 113 -3.77 4.50 -13.91
C GLU A 113 -4.02 4.41 -12.40
N ALA A 114 -4.21 3.21 -11.87
CA ALA A 114 -4.43 3.02 -10.44
C ALA A 114 -3.23 3.48 -9.58
N LEU A 115 -2.01 3.18 -10.04
CA LEU A 115 -0.78 3.63 -9.38
C LEU A 115 -0.65 5.16 -9.44
N GLN A 116 -0.95 5.78 -10.60
CA GLN A 116 -0.94 7.24 -10.74
C GLN A 116 -1.96 7.93 -9.83
N GLU A 117 -3.19 7.41 -9.75
CA GLU A 117 -4.23 7.94 -8.86
C GLU A 117 -3.84 7.85 -7.39
N MET A 118 -3.23 6.73 -6.98
CA MET A 118 -2.73 6.56 -5.62
C MET A 118 -1.58 7.53 -5.33
N ALA A 119 -0.60 7.60 -6.24
CA ALA A 119 0.54 8.50 -6.14
C ALA A 119 0.12 9.97 -6.02
N GLU A 120 -0.85 10.40 -6.82
CA GLU A 120 -1.36 11.75 -6.75
C GLU A 120 -1.92 12.08 -5.36
N LYS A 121 -2.63 11.15 -4.71
CA LYS A 121 -3.15 11.35 -3.34
C LYS A 121 -2.00 11.53 -2.34
N PHE A 122 -1.07 10.60 -2.29
CA PHE A 122 -0.01 10.61 -1.27
C PHE A 122 1.02 11.73 -1.46
N PHE A 123 1.41 12.02 -2.70
CA PHE A 123 2.37 13.09 -2.99
C PHE A 123 1.76 14.47 -2.82
N ARG A 124 0.50 14.68 -3.22
CA ARG A 124 -0.19 15.96 -3.04
C ARG A 124 -0.37 16.30 -1.56
N GLU A 125 -0.75 15.31 -0.75
CA GLU A 125 -0.85 15.47 0.70
C GLU A 125 0.51 15.64 1.36
N GLY A 126 1.63 15.44 0.65
CA GLY A 126 2.99 15.61 1.17
C GLY A 126 3.35 14.58 2.23
N ILE A 127 2.69 13.42 2.22
CA ILE A 127 2.99 12.30 3.12
C ILE A 127 4.33 11.68 2.73
N PHE A 128 4.52 11.49 1.43
CA PHE A 128 5.73 10.91 0.85
C PHE A 128 6.39 11.86 -0.15
N PRO A 129 7.73 11.77 -0.32
CA PRO A 129 8.44 12.52 -1.34
C PRO A 129 8.15 11.97 -2.74
N ARG A 130 8.18 12.86 -3.74
CA ARG A 130 8.07 12.50 -5.16
C ARG A 130 9.45 12.21 -5.77
N ASP A 131 10.26 11.44 -5.03
CA ASP A 131 11.65 11.10 -5.35
C ASP A 131 11.84 9.60 -5.15
N GLU A 132 12.21 8.91 -6.22
CA GLU A 132 12.34 7.45 -6.25
C GLU A 132 13.36 6.95 -5.21
N ARG A 133 14.53 7.61 -5.11
CA ARG A 133 15.58 7.21 -4.18
C ARG A 133 15.12 7.37 -2.74
N ALA A 134 14.39 8.44 -2.43
CA ALA A 134 13.85 8.67 -1.10
C ALA A 134 12.83 7.60 -0.72
N LEU A 135 11.98 7.14 -1.64
CA LEU A 135 11.05 6.02 -1.39
C LEU A 135 11.78 4.69 -1.18
N ILE A 136 12.77 4.37 -2.02
CA ILE A 136 13.60 3.17 -1.88
C ILE A 136 14.34 3.18 -0.54
N ASP A 137 14.89 4.33 -0.15
CA ASP A 137 15.55 4.52 1.13
C ASP A 137 14.60 4.31 2.31
N LEU A 138 13.37 4.83 2.24
CA LEU A 138 12.35 4.61 3.27
C LEU A 138 12.02 3.11 3.41
N MET A 139 11.89 2.40 2.28
CA MET A 139 11.68 0.95 2.26
C MET A 139 12.87 0.18 2.85
N ALA A 140 14.10 0.54 2.48
CA ALA A 140 15.31 -0.09 3.00
C ALA A 140 15.40 0.05 4.52
N GLU A 141 15.14 1.24 5.04
CA GLU A 141 15.11 1.50 6.48
C GLU A 141 13.97 0.75 7.18
N LEU A 142 12.79 0.67 6.58
CA LEU A 142 11.68 -0.14 7.10
C LEU A 142 12.07 -1.63 7.22
N MET A 143 12.80 -2.16 6.24
CA MET A 143 13.33 -3.52 6.27
C MET A 143 14.43 -3.71 7.32
N CYS A 144 15.30 -2.72 7.52
CA CYS A 144 16.32 -2.74 8.57
C CYS A 144 15.72 -2.60 9.99
N ALA A 145 14.65 -1.80 10.15
CA ALA A 145 13.94 -1.63 11.42
C ALA A 145 13.25 -2.92 11.89
N ARG A 146 12.97 -3.86 10.98
CA ARG A 146 12.56 -5.24 11.33
C ARG A 146 13.62 -6.00 12.15
N GLY A 147 14.86 -5.49 12.26
CA GLY A 147 15.93 -5.95 13.16
C GLY A 147 16.12 -5.15 14.46
N GLY A 148 15.32 -4.09 14.69
CA GLY A 148 15.45 -3.20 15.85
C GLY A 148 14.13 -2.53 16.19
N LYS A 149 13.23 -3.28 16.84
CA LYS A 149 11.95 -2.77 17.34
C LYS A 149 12.18 -1.77 18.49
N GLU A 150 11.80 -0.51 18.28
CA GLU A 150 11.15 0.27 19.34
C GLU A 150 9.67 0.40 18.98
N ILE A 151 8.92 -0.66 19.29
CA ILE A 151 7.46 -0.64 19.36
C ILE A 151 7.15 -0.18 20.78
N TRP A 152 6.63 1.05 20.94
CA TRP A 152 6.16 1.61 22.21
C TRP A 152 4.63 1.66 22.25
#